data_AF-A0A836HGW6-F1
#
_entry.id   AF-A0A836HGW6-F1
#
_cell.length_a   1.000
_cell.length_b   1.000
_cell.length_c   1.000
_cell.angle_alpha   90.00
_cell.angle_beta   90.00
_cell.angle_gamma   90.00
#
_symmetry.space_group_name_H-M   'P 1'
#
loop_
_entity.id
_entity.type
_entity.pdbx_description
1 polymer ?
#
loop_
_entity_poly.entity_id
_entity_poly.type
_entity_poly.pdbx_seq_one_letter_code
_entity_poly.pdbx_strand_id
1 'polypeptide(L)'
;MPVAKESFRRRMRKLVAAGEYQLAEELVQADRARREAALSEAAMQLEREGAHQWNILQVAGNQCLLQQQVATLQKERARWERLLSTQAERSRASEEELVRFATSEAAKLNSMPMAVPREVLVLQQQEKQLRLEGSFAAAAQRRGEAAHLREELLDASLSFRRSLLDRRIARQAITLLTRDTVALEKDNDSLAALQVKHAREHQHTTAQLSHIKDGMLTAQKRAHRHIQGSGTCGSFSHATFAKTQRGTALEKRVHGDAYRLPSLCKVYGPLMEDRLTVSPTP
;
A
#
# COMPACT_ATOMS: atom_id res chain seq x y z
N MET A 1 22.54 -29.54 39.01
CA MET A 1 23.87 -28.93 39.25
C MET A 1 24.27 -28.67 40.73
N PRO A 2 23.41 -28.71 41.78
CA PRO A 2 23.90 -28.54 43.16
C PRO A 2 24.63 -29.80 43.70
N VAL A 3 24.18 -30.99 43.30
CA VAL A 3 24.71 -32.29 43.75
C VAL A 3 26.20 -32.49 43.39
N ALA A 4 26.62 -32.09 42.18
CA ALA A 4 28.01 -32.22 41.73
C ALA A 4 28.97 -31.29 42.49
N LYS A 5 28.51 -30.11 42.93
CA LYS A 5 29.30 -29.14 43.69
C LYS A 5 29.50 -29.59 45.14
N GLU A 6 28.48 -30.19 45.74
CA GLU A 6 28.58 -30.76 47.09
C GLU A 6 29.50 -31.99 47.11
N SER A 7 29.44 -32.84 46.08
CA SER A 7 30.37 -33.97 45.96
C SER A 7 31.81 -33.53 45.77
N PHE A 8 32.07 -32.49 44.97
CA PHE A 8 33.41 -31.92 44.77
C PHE A 8 33.97 -31.36 46.08
N ARG A 9 33.19 -30.54 46.79
CA ARG A 9 33.58 -29.95 48.09
C ARG A 9 33.87 -31.01 49.14
N ARG A 10 33.09 -32.08 49.20
CA ARG A 10 33.32 -33.20 50.14
C ARG A 10 34.60 -33.97 49.79
N ARG A 11 34.88 -34.22 48.51
CA ARG A 11 36.13 -34.89 48.06
C ARG A 11 37.36 -34.03 48.35
N MET A 12 37.29 -32.73 48.06
CA MET A 12 38.36 -31.77 48.38
C MET A 12 38.68 -31.73 49.87
N ARG A 13 37.67 -31.64 50.75
CA ARG A 13 37.88 -31.64 52.20
C ARG A 13 38.53 -32.93 52.70
N LYS A 14 38.18 -34.08 52.11
CA LYS A 14 38.78 -35.37 52.47
C LYS A 14 40.26 -35.46 52.07
N LEU A 15 40.61 -35.02 50.86
CA LEU A 15 42.00 -35.01 50.38
C LEU A 15 42.89 -34.06 51.20
N VAL A 16 42.37 -32.87 51.51
CA VAL A 16 43.06 -31.89 52.37
C VAL A 16 43.25 -32.43 53.80
N ALA A 17 42.23 -33.07 54.39
CA ALA A 17 42.32 -33.66 55.72
C ALA A 17 43.29 -34.86 55.80
N ALA A 18 43.50 -35.57 54.68
CA ALA A 18 44.44 -36.68 54.57
C ALA A 18 45.90 -36.23 54.28
N GLY A 19 46.14 -34.92 54.05
CA GLY A 19 47.46 -34.39 53.68
C GLY A 19 47.85 -34.62 52.22
N GLU A 20 46.92 -35.08 51.37
CA GLU A 20 47.14 -35.40 49.96
C GLU A 20 46.99 -34.15 49.07
N TYR A 21 47.82 -33.13 49.32
CA TYR A 21 47.71 -31.82 48.66
C TYR A 21 47.91 -31.87 47.13
N GLN A 22 48.81 -32.74 46.63
CA GLN A 22 49.02 -32.92 45.19
C GLN A 22 47.76 -33.43 44.48
N LEU A 23 47.10 -34.45 45.05
CA LEU A 23 45.84 -34.99 44.52
C LEU A 23 44.69 -33.98 44.64
N ALA A 24 44.69 -33.13 45.67
CA ALA A 24 43.74 -32.05 45.81
C ALA A 24 43.92 -30.97 44.72
N GLU A 25 45.17 -30.63 44.37
CA GLU A 25 45.47 -29.68 43.28
C GLU A 25 45.08 -30.25 41.92
N GLU A 26 45.42 -31.51 41.62
CA GLU A 26 45.00 -32.20 40.39
C GLU A 26 43.48 -32.25 40.25
N LEU A 27 42.75 -32.49 41.36
CA LEU A 27 41.29 -32.51 41.36
C LEU A 27 40.69 -31.13 41.08
N VAL A 28 41.30 -30.04 41.58
CA VAL A 28 40.92 -28.67 41.26
C VAL A 28 41.22 -28.34 39.80
N GLN A 29 42.38 -28.72 39.27
CA GLN A 29 42.75 -28.51 37.87
C GLN A 29 41.83 -29.27 36.92
N ALA A 30 41.51 -30.52 37.22
CA ALA A 30 40.58 -31.33 36.44
C ALA A 30 39.14 -30.76 36.44
N ASP A 31 38.66 -30.24 37.57
CA ASP A 31 37.35 -29.58 37.66
C ASP A 31 37.36 -28.21 36.94
N ARG A 32 38.46 -27.45 36.99
CA ARG A 32 38.63 -26.23 36.18
C ARG A 32 38.60 -26.54 34.68
N ALA A 33 39.40 -27.49 34.21
CA ALA A 33 39.46 -27.90 32.82
C ALA A 33 38.09 -28.39 32.30
N ARG A 34 37.35 -29.17 33.11
CA ARG A 34 35.99 -29.61 32.77
C ARG A 34 35.00 -28.45 32.65
N ARG A 35 35.09 -27.45 33.54
CA ARG A 35 34.23 -26.26 33.48
C ARG A 35 34.56 -25.38 32.28
N GLU A 36 35.84 -25.18 31.99
CA GLU A 36 36.29 -24.43 30.81
C GLU A 36 35.84 -25.12 29.52
N ALA A 37 35.98 -26.45 29.43
CA ALA A 37 35.47 -27.22 28.30
C ALA A 37 33.95 -27.08 28.15
N ALA A 38 33.19 -27.18 29.24
CA ALA A 38 31.73 -27.02 29.20
C ALA A 38 31.29 -25.60 28.82
N LEU A 39 32.01 -24.56 29.27
CA LEU A 39 31.75 -23.17 28.89
C LEU A 39 32.09 -22.91 27.42
N SER A 40 33.18 -23.50 26.93
CA SER A 40 33.58 -23.44 25.52
C SER A 40 32.55 -24.13 24.62
N GLU A 41 32.10 -25.32 25.01
CA GLU A 41 31.05 -26.05 24.30
C GLU A 41 29.74 -25.25 24.27
N ALA A 42 29.33 -24.67 25.41
CA ALA A 42 28.13 -23.83 25.49
C ALA A 42 28.25 -22.56 24.62
N ALA A 43 29.44 -21.95 24.53
CA ALA A 43 29.68 -20.81 23.66
C ALA A 43 29.56 -21.20 22.17
N MET A 44 30.16 -22.32 21.76
CA MET A 44 30.05 -22.82 20.39
C MET A 44 28.61 -23.19 20.01
N GLN A 45 27.86 -23.82 20.92
CA GLN A 45 26.44 -24.12 20.70
C GLN A 45 25.63 -22.84 20.51
N LEU A 46 25.87 -21.82 21.33
CA LEU A 46 25.19 -20.53 21.22
C LEU A 46 25.49 -19.81 19.90
N GLU A 47 26.72 -19.91 19.38
CA GLU A 47 27.07 -19.36 18.06
C GLU A 47 26.35 -20.09 16.93
N ARG A 48 26.28 -21.42 16.99
CA ARG A 48 25.56 -22.24 16.00
C ARG A 48 24.06 -21.94 16.01
N GLU A 49 23.45 -21.88 17.20
CA GLU A 49 22.04 -21.52 17.35
C GLU A 49 21.77 -20.09 16.88
N GLY A 50 22.64 -19.14 17.21
CA GLY A 50 22.54 -17.76 16.75
C GLY A 50 22.63 -17.63 15.23
N ALA A 51 23.57 -18.34 14.60
CA ALA A 51 23.70 -18.38 13.13
C ALA A 51 22.45 -18.99 12.47
N HIS A 52 21.92 -20.07 13.04
CA HIS A 52 20.70 -20.71 12.54
C HIS A 52 19.48 -19.78 12.66
N GLN A 53 19.28 -19.14 13.82
CA GLN A 53 18.20 -18.18 14.05
C GLN A 53 18.31 -16.97 13.13
N TRP A 54 19.53 -16.49 12.87
CA TRP A 54 19.75 -15.38 11.93
C TRP A 54 19.37 -15.75 10.50
N ASN A 55 19.76 -16.94 10.04
CA ASN A 55 19.40 -17.43 8.70
C ASN A 55 17.88 -17.54 8.54
N ILE A 56 17.18 -18.10 9.54
CA ILE A 56 15.71 -18.18 9.54
C ILE A 56 15.10 -16.78 9.48
N LEU A 57 15.60 -15.84 10.29
CA LEU A 57 15.10 -14.47 10.32
C LEU A 57 15.31 -13.75 8.97
N GLN A 58 16.46 -13.96 8.32
CA GLN A 58 16.72 -13.40 7.00
C GLN A 58 15.74 -13.94 5.95
N VAL A 59 15.54 -15.25 5.92
CA VAL A 59 14.60 -15.90 4.98
C VAL A 59 13.17 -15.40 5.22
N ALA A 60 12.71 -15.43 6.47
CA ALA A 60 11.36 -14.97 6.83
C ALA A 60 11.17 -13.47 6.55
N GLY A 61 12.19 -12.64 6.82
CA GLY A 61 12.17 -11.22 6.52
C GLY A 61 12.05 -10.94 5.03
N ASN A 62 12.84 -11.63 4.20
CA ASN A 62 12.78 -11.51 2.74
C ASN A 62 11.42 -11.96 2.19
N GLN A 63 10.88 -13.08 2.69
CA GLN A 63 9.55 -13.55 2.29
C GLN A 63 8.45 -12.57 2.69
N CYS A 64 8.52 -12.00 3.90
CA CYS A 64 7.55 -11.01 4.38
C CYS A 64 7.55 -9.76 3.49
N LEU A 65 8.74 -9.22 3.18
CA LEU A 65 8.88 -8.06 2.29
C LEU A 65 8.35 -8.36 0.88
N LEU A 66 8.64 -9.56 0.34
CA LEU A 66 8.17 -9.97 -0.97
C LEU A 66 6.64 -10.14 -1.00
N GLN A 67 6.05 -10.77 0.01
CA GLN A 67 4.60 -10.89 0.14
C GLN A 67 3.92 -9.53 0.24
N GLN A 68 4.54 -8.60 0.99
CA GLN A 68 4.05 -7.23 1.09
C GLN A 68 4.09 -6.53 -0.28
N GLN A 69 5.20 -6.63 -1.01
CA GLN A 69 5.34 -6.05 -2.35
C GLN A 69 4.32 -6.61 -3.34
N VAL A 70 4.10 -7.93 -3.33
CA VAL A 70 3.07 -8.55 -4.18
C VAL A 70 1.68 -8.03 -3.81
N ALA A 71 1.37 -7.95 -2.51
CA ALA A 71 0.08 -7.44 -2.05
C ALA A 71 -0.13 -5.95 -2.39
N THR A 72 0.91 -5.11 -2.33
CA THR A 72 0.81 -3.71 -2.74
C THR A 72 0.59 -3.60 -4.25
N LEU A 73 1.36 -4.33 -5.07
CA LEU A 73 1.21 -4.33 -6.52
C LEU A 73 -0.17 -4.84 -6.97
N GLN A 74 -0.73 -5.85 -6.28
CA GLN A 74 -2.09 -6.33 -6.55
C GLN A 74 -3.15 -5.27 -6.24
N LYS A 75 -3.01 -4.56 -5.12
CA LYS A 75 -3.92 -3.46 -4.76
C LYS A 75 -3.83 -2.30 -5.75
N GLU A 76 -2.62 -1.95 -6.17
CA GLU A 76 -2.36 -0.93 -7.20
C GLU A 76 -2.99 -1.33 -8.52
N ARG A 77 -2.76 -2.56 -8.98
CA ARG A 77 -3.36 -3.08 -10.21
C ARG A 77 -4.89 -3.03 -10.18
N ALA A 78 -5.51 -3.56 -9.12
CA ALA A 78 -6.96 -3.55 -8.98
C ALA A 78 -7.53 -2.13 -8.94
N ARG A 79 -6.77 -1.18 -8.40
CA ARG A 79 -7.16 0.23 -8.39
C ARG A 79 -7.03 0.86 -9.77
N TRP A 80 -5.94 0.62 -10.50
CA TRP A 80 -5.77 1.08 -11.87
C TRP A 80 -6.86 0.55 -12.79
N GLU A 81 -7.20 -0.73 -12.71
CA GLU A 81 -8.29 -1.32 -13.48
C GLU A 81 -9.62 -0.61 -13.22
N ARG A 82 -9.94 -0.31 -11.96
CA ARG A 82 -11.14 0.47 -11.60
C ARG A 82 -11.09 1.91 -12.11
N LEU A 83 -9.93 2.57 -12.05
CA LEU A 83 -9.77 3.94 -12.55
C LEU A 83 -9.95 4.00 -14.07
N LEU A 84 -9.38 3.03 -14.80
CA LEU A 84 -9.55 2.95 -16.24
C LEU A 84 -11.02 2.68 -16.62
N SER A 85 -11.71 1.80 -15.87
CA SER A 85 -13.12 1.53 -16.13
C SER A 85 -14.00 2.77 -15.86
N THR A 86 -13.79 3.45 -14.73
CA THR A 86 -14.57 4.67 -14.40
C THR A 86 -14.23 5.83 -15.33
N GLN A 87 -12.99 5.93 -15.82
CA GLN A 87 -12.61 6.92 -16.84
C GLN A 87 -13.31 6.64 -18.17
N ALA A 88 -13.32 5.38 -18.63
CA ALA A 88 -14.00 5.00 -19.86
C ALA A 88 -15.52 5.20 -19.78
N GLU A 89 -16.13 4.94 -18.62
CA GLU A 89 -17.55 5.21 -18.39
C GLU A 89 -17.86 6.71 -18.41
N ARG A 90 -17.00 7.53 -17.78
CA ARG A 90 -17.15 8.99 -17.79
C ARG A 90 -17.02 9.56 -19.20
N SER A 91 -16.02 9.12 -19.97
CA SER A 91 -15.81 9.61 -21.34
C SER A 91 -16.98 9.23 -22.24
N ARG A 92 -17.49 7.99 -22.12
CA ARG A 92 -18.71 7.59 -22.85
C ARG A 92 -19.91 8.42 -22.45
N ALA A 93 -20.11 8.66 -21.15
CA ALA A 93 -21.21 9.48 -20.66
C ALA A 93 -21.12 10.94 -21.16
N SER A 94 -19.92 11.54 -21.19
CA SER A 94 -19.74 12.90 -21.68
C SER A 94 -19.90 12.99 -23.21
N GLU A 95 -19.42 12.00 -23.97
CA GLU A 95 -19.69 11.88 -25.41
C GLU A 95 -21.19 11.76 -25.69
N GLU A 96 -21.90 10.88 -24.99
CA GLU A 96 -23.35 10.73 -25.13
C GLU A 96 -24.11 12.01 -24.77
N GLU A 97 -23.72 12.70 -23.69
CA GLU A 97 -24.31 13.96 -23.28
C GLU A 97 -24.13 15.03 -24.36
N LEU A 98 -22.92 15.12 -24.95
CA LEU A 98 -22.63 16.06 -26.02
C LEU A 98 -23.45 15.78 -27.29
N VAL A 99 -23.62 14.52 -27.67
CA VAL A 99 -24.44 14.12 -28.81
C VAL A 99 -25.93 14.46 -28.56
N ARG A 100 -26.45 14.15 -27.37
CA ARG A 100 -27.83 14.51 -26.97
C ARG A 100 -28.03 16.03 -26.96
N PHE A 101 -27.04 16.78 -26.46
CA PHE A 101 -27.08 18.23 -26.49
C PHE A 101 -27.10 18.78 -27.92
N ALA A 102 -26.16 18.34 -28.78
CA ALA A 102 -26.05 18.77 -30.17
C ALA A 102 -27.33 18.48 -30.97
N THR A 103 -27.89 17.28 -30.83
CA THR A 103 -29.16 16.90 -31.48
C THR A 103 -30.34 17.76 -31.00
N SER A 104 -30.44 18.00 -29.69
CA SER A 104 -31.50 18.84 -29.14
C SER A 104 -31.38 20.31 -29.58
N GLU A 105 -30.17 20.85 -29.65
CA GLU A 105 -29.93 22.24 -30.08
C GLU A 105 -30.14 22.40 -31.58
N ALA A 106 -29.73 21.42 -32.40
CA ALA A 106 -30.04 21.40 -33.82
C ALA A 106 -31.55 21.37 -34.06
N ALA A 107 -32.30 20.54 -33.34
CA ALA A 107 -33.75 20.49 -33.43
C ALA A 107 -34.40 21.84 -33.06
N LYS A 108 -33.95 22.49 -31.98
CA LYS A 108 -34.42 23.83 -31.58
C LYS A 108 -34.16 24.86 -32.68
N LEU A 109 -32.95 24.92 -33.22
CA LEU A 109 -32.60 25.89 -34.29
C LEU A 109 -33.35 25.62 -35.60
N ASN A 110 -33.61 24.36 -35.93
CA ASN A 110 -34.38 23.98 -37.12
C ASN A 110 -35.87 24.31 -36.97
N SER A 111 -36.43 24.18 -35.77
CA SER A 111 -37.82 24.55 -35.49
C SER A 111 -38.06 26.07 -35.47
N MET A 112 -37.00 26.89 -35.40
CA MET A 112 -37.13 28.33 -35.29
C MET A 112 -37.64 28.93 -36.62
N PRO A 113 -38.78 29.63 -36.64
CA PRO A 113 -39.33 30.18 -37.87
C PRO A 113 -38.38 31.20 -38.49
N MET A 114 -38.29 31.19 -39.81
CA MET A 114 -37.49 32.16 -40.58
C MET A 114 -38.39 33.36 -40.87
N ALA A 115 -38.08 34.51 -40.26
CA ALA A 115 -38.79 35.75 -40.58
C ALA A 115 -38.45 36.18 -42.01
N VAL A 116 -39.48 36.51 -42.81
CA VAL A 116 -39.28 37.12 -44.12
C VAL A 116 -38.85 38.58 -43.90
N PRO A 117 -37.68 39.02 -44.39
CA PRO A 117 -37.22 40.38 -44.15
C PRO A 117 -38.11 41.42 -44.83
N ARG A 118 -38.16 42.62 -44.26
CA ARG A 118 -39.08 43.69 -44.69
C ARG A 118 -38.82 44.08 -46.14
N GLU A 119 -37.57 44.04 -46.58
CA GLU A 119 -37.12 44.36 -47.92
C GLU A 119 -37.75 43.42 -48.95
N VAL A 120 -37.84 42.12 -48.65
CA VAL A 120 -38.53 41.13 -49.49
C VAL A 120 -40.03 41.42 -49.53
N LEU A 121 -40.64 41.80 -48.40
CA LEU A 121 -42.06 42.15 -48.34
C LEU A 121 -42.37 43.42 -49.15
N VAL A 122 -41.49 44.42 -49.10
CA VAL A 122 -41.61 45.67 -49.89
C VAL A 122 -41.52 45.37 -51.39
N LEU A 123 -40.56 44.55 -51.83
CA LEU A 123 -40.44 44.16 -53.23
C LEU A 123 -41.67 43.37 -53.72
N GLN A 124 -42.23 42.49 -52.89
CA GLN A 124 -43.50 41.79 -53.18
C GLN A 124 -44.70 42.74 -53.25
N GLN A 125 -44.71 43.81 -52.45
CA GLN A 125 -45.76 44.83 -52.50
C GLN A 125 -45.66 45.69 -53.77
N GLN A 126 -44.44 46.07 -54.16
CA GLN A 126 -44.16 46.77 -55.42
C GLN A 126 -44.51 45.93 -56.64
N GLU A 127 -44.20 44.62 -56.63
CA GLU A 127 -44.64 43.68 -57.68
C GLU A 127 -46.16 43.72 -57.85
N LYS A 128 -46.91 43.67 -56.73
CA LYS A 128 -48.38 43.69 -56.76
C LYS A 128 -48.93 45.00 -57.33
N GLN A 129 -48.38 46.14 -56.94
CA GLN A 129 -48.79 47.46 -57.45
C GLN A 129 -48.55 47.57 -58.95
N LEU A 130 -47.35 47.22 -59.42
CA LEU A 130 -47.00 47.28 -60.85
C LEU A 130 -47.85 46.34 -61.72
N ARG A 131 -48.26 45.19 -61.18
CA ARG A 131 -49.23 44.30 -61.85
C ARG A 131 -50.61 44.95 -62.01
N LEU A 132 -51.09 45.65 -60.98
CA LEU A 132 -52.39 46.33 -61.02
C LEU A 132 -52.37 47.49 -62.02
N GLU A 133 -51.23 48.16 -62.19
CA GLU A 133 -51.02 49.24 -63.14
C GLU A 133 -50.80 48.77 -64.60
N GLY A 134 -50.70 47.45 -64.84
CA GLY A 134 -50.48 46.86 -66.17
C GLY A 134 -49.01 46.83 -66.62
N SER A 135 -48.05 47.21 -65.76
CA SER A 135 -46.61 47.20 -66.05
C SER A 135 -45.99 45.83 -65.76
N PHE A 136 -46.30 44.84 -66.60
CA PHE A 136 -45.90 43.45 -66.36
C PHE A 136 -44.38 43.21 -66.39
N ALA A 137 -43.64 43.94 -67.24
CA ALA A 137 -42.19 43.81 -67.33
C ALA A 137 -41.48 44.30 -66.05
N ALA A 138 -41.90 45.44 -65.51
CA ALA A 138 -41.37 45.97 -64.25
C ALA A 138 -41.76 45.09 -63.05
N ALA A 139 -42.99 44.55 -63.06
CA ALA A 139 -43.41 43.58 -62.04
C ALA A 139 -42.57 42.30 -62.06
N ALA A 140 -42.22 41.79 -63.25
CA ALA A 140 -41.36 40.61 -63.39
C ALA A 140 -39.95 40.87 -62.85
N GLN A 141 -39.38 42.06 -63.07
CA GLN A 141 -38.10 42.46 -62.49
C GLN A 141 -38.15 42.49 -60.96
N ARG A 142 -39.17 43.12 -60.36
CA ARG A 142 -39.34 43.17 -58.89
C ARG A 142 -39.52 41.79 -58.27
N ARG A 143 -40.22 40.88 -58.96
CA ARG A 143 -40.32 39.48 -58.54
C ARG A 143 -38.96 38.78 -58.54
N GLY A 144 -38.14 39.01 -59.57
CA GLY A 144 -36.78 38.48 -59.65
C GLY A 144 -35.87 39.00 -58.54
N GLU A 145 -35.89 40.31 -58.29
CA GLU A 145 -35.17 40.96 -57.18
C GLU A 145 -35.60 40.39 -55.82
N ALA A 146 -36.90 40.22 -55.58
CA ALA A 146 -37.43 39.66 -54.35
C ALA A 146 -37.01 38.19 -54.14
N ALA A 147 -36.98 37.40 -55.22
CA ALA A 147 -36.55 36.01 -55.18
C ALA A 147 -35.06 35.89 -54.87
N HIS A 148 -34.21 36.66 -55.57
CA HIS A 148 -32.77 36.66 -55.36
C HIS A 148 -32.40 37.11 -53.94
N LEU A 149 -33.00 38.21 -53.46
CA LEU A 149 -32.77 38.71 -52.11
C LEU A 149 -33.22 37.67 -51.06
N ARG A 150 -34.35 36.98 -51.30
CA ARG A 150 -34.83 35.92 -50.41
C ARG A 150 -33.84 34.76 -50.35
N GLU A 151 -33.26 34.32 -51.46
CA GLU A 151 -32.27 33.24 -51.47
C GLU A 151 -31.00 33.62 -50.70
N GLU A 152 -30.43 34.80 -50.94
CA GLU A 152 -29.24 35.27 -50.22
C GLU A 152 -29.47 35.33 -48.70
N LEU A 153 -30.64 35.83 -48.29
CA LEU A 153 -31.02 35.93 -46.87
C LEU A 153 -31.25 34.56 -46.24
N LEU A 154 -31.80 33.60 -47.00
CA LEU A 154 -31.94 32.22 -46.54
C LEU A 154 -30.55 31.62 -46.28
N ASP A 155 -29.61 31.76 -47.19
CA ASP A 155 -28.24 31.25 -47.03
C ASP A 155 -27.49 31.92 -45.87
N ALA A 156 -27.62 33.24 -45.72
CA ALA A 156 -27.06 33.97 -44.59
C ALA A 156 -27.67 33.50 -43.25
N SER A 157 -28.99 33.23 -43.22
CA SER A 157 -29.65 32.75 -42.02
C SER A 157 -29.24 31.32 -41.65
N LEU A 158 -29.08 30.43 -42.63
CA LEU A 158 -28.65 29.05 -42.43
C LEU A 158 -27.20 28.99 -41.95
N SER A 159 -26.31 29.80 -42.54
CA SER A 159 -24.91 29.90 -42.11
C SER A 159 -24.80 30.46 -40.69
N PHE A 160 -25.58 31.49 -40.35
CA PHE A 160 -25.65 32.01 -38.98
C PHE A 160 -26.12 30.96 -37.98
N ARG A 161 -27.17 30.19 -38.31
CA ARG A 161 -27.68 29.10 -37.45
C ARG A 161 -26.62 28.02 -37.23
N ARG A 162 -25.89 27.61 -38.27
CA ARG A 162 -24.77 26.65 -38.16
C ARG A 162 -23.68 27.19 -37.23
N SER A 163 -23.24 28.43 -37.44
CA SER A 163 -22.23 29.06 -36.58
C SER A 163 -22.68 29.16 -35.11
N LEU A 164 -23.97 29.45 -34.87
CA LEU A 164 -24.53 29.50 -33.53
C LEU A 164 -24.55 28.11 -32.88
N LEU A 165 -24.94 27.07 -33.63
CA LEU A 165 -24.92 25.68 -33.18
C LEU A 165 -23.50 25.27 -32.79
N ASP A 166 -22.52 25.49 -33.66
CA ASP A 166 -21.12 25.13 -33.42
C ASP A 166 -20.58 25.82 -32.16
N ARG A 167 -20.88 27.11 -31.97
CA ARG A 167 -20.50 27.84 -30.75
C ARG A 167 -21.14 27.27 -29.49
N ARG A 168 -22.40 26.84 -29.55
CA ARG A 168 -23.10 26.24 -28.39
C ARG A 168 -22.52 24.87 -28.07
N ILE A 169 -22.28 24.03 -29.07
CA ILE A 169 -21.65 22.72 -28.92
C ILE A 169 -20.25 22.89 -28.34
N ALA A 170 -19.44 23.82 -28.85
CA ALA A 170 -18.09 24.08 -28.33
C ALA A 170 -18.10 24.50 -26.85
N ARG A 171 -19.05 25.35 -26.44
CA ARG A 171 -19.19 25.74 -25.03
C ARG A 171 -19.56 24.53 -24.15
N GLN A 172 -20.49 23.69 -24.60
CA GLN A 172 -20.86 22.47 -23.87
C GLN A 172 -19.69 21.46 -23.83
N ALA A 173 -18.90 21.36 -24.89
CA ALA A 173 -17.70 20.53 -24.90
C ALA A 173 -16.72 21.00 -23.82
N ILE A 174 -16.49 22.31 -23.72
CA ILE A 174 -15.60 22.89 -22.71
C ILE A 174 -16.11 22.59 -21.29
N THR A 175 -17.41 22.75 -21.02
CA THR A 175 -17.95 22.47 -19.68
C THR A 175 -17.78 21.00 -19.30
N LEU A 176 -18.04 20.07 -20.22
CA LEU A 176 -17.82 18.64 -20.01
C LEU A 176 -16.33 18.32 -19.80
N LEU A 177 -15.45 18.89 -20.61
CA LEU A 177 -14.00 18.74 -20.43
C LEU A 177 -13.54 19.22 -19.07
N THR A 178 -14.02 20.38 -18.60
CA THR A 178 -13.65 20.89 -17.26
C THR A 178 -14.14 19.98 -16.12
N ARG A 179 -15.30 19.36 -16.29
CA ARG A 179 -15.82 18.39 -15.31
C ARG A 179 -14.95 17.12 -15.30
N ASP A 180 -14.56 16.64 -16.47
CA ASP A 180 -13.72 15.46 -16.62
C ASP A 180 -12.30 15.72 -16.07
N THR A 181 -11.72 16.90 -16.30
CA THR A 181 -10.41 17.28 -15.72
C THR A 181 -10.44 17.32 -14.20
N VAL A 182 -11.47 17.92 -13.60
CA VAL A 182 -11.63 17.93 -12.13
C VAL A 182 -11.77 16.52 -11.58
N ALA A 183 -12.46 15.63 -12.31
CA ALA A 183 -12.59 14.25 -11.90
C ALA A 183 -11.25 13.49 -11.99
N LEU A 184 -10.43 13.76 -13.01
CA LEU A 184 -9.08 13.20 -13.16
C LEU A 184 -8.12 13.71 -12.06
N GLU A 185 -8.21 14.98 -11.67
CA GLU A 185 -7.43 15.52 -10.54
C GLU A 185 -7.73 14.76 -9.25
N LYS A 186 -9.02 14.52 -8.96
CA LYS A 186 -9.44 13.71 -7.80
C LYS A 186 -8.90 12.29 -7.87
N ASP A 187 -8.89 11.68 -9.05
CA ASP A 187 -8.32 10.34 -9.24
C ASP A 187 -6.82 10.33 -8.94
N ASN A 188 -6.08 11.34 -9.40
CA ASN A 188 -4.65 11.51 -9.14
C ASN A 188 -4.36 11.73 -7.65
N ASP A 189 -5.12 12.59 -6.96
CA ASP A 189 -5.00 12.77 -5.51
C ASP A 189 -5.21 11.45 -4.76
N SER A 190 -6.18 10.68 -5.22
CA SER A 190 -6.51 9.39 -4.66
C SER A 190 -5.34 8.38 -4.83
N LEU A 191 -4.64 8.41 -5.97
CA LEU A 191 -3.47 7.60 -6.26
C LEU A 191 -2.27 8.01 -5.40
N ALA A 192 -2.02 9.32 -5.28
CA ALA A 192 -0.97 9.85 -4.41
C ALA A 192 -1.18 9.42 -2.95
N ALA A 193 -2.42 9.51 -2.46
CA ALA A 193 -2.77 9.04 -1.12
C ALA A 193 -2.52 7.54 -0.92
N LEU A 194 -2.75 6.70 -1.95
CA LEU A 194 -2.42 5.28 -1.91
C LEU A 194 -0.91 5.05 -1.80
N GLN A 195 -0.13 5.72 -2.64
CA GLN A 195 1.33 5.59 -2.65
C GLN A 195 1.93 5.98 -1.29
N VAL A 196 1.46 7.07 -0.69
CA VAL A 196 1.86 7.47 0.66
C VAL A 196 1.52 6.40 1.69
N LYS A 197 0.34 5.79 1.60
CA LYS A 197 -0.06 4.70 2.49
C LYS A 197 0.85 3.48 2.33
N HIS A 198 1.16 3.08 1.10
CA HIS A 198 2.06 1.96 0.85
C HIS A 198 3.50 2.23 1.31
N ALA A 199 4.01 3.44 1.08
CA ALA A 199 5.32 3.85 1.59
C ALA A 199 5.38 3.77 3.13
N ARG A 200 4.33 4.21 3.83
CA ARG A 200 4.23 4.09 5.30
C ARG A 200 4.17 2.65 5.76
N GLU A 201 3.37 1.81 5.08
CA GLU A 201 3.28 0.37 5.39
C GLU A 201 4.65 -0.31 5.21
N HIS A 202 5.41 0.06 4.17
CA HIS A 202 6.74 -0.48 3.91
C HIS A 202 7.79 0.00 4.93
N GLN A 203 7.74 1.29 5.31
CA GLN A 203 8.58 1.83 6.38
C GLN A 203 8.29 1.14 7.71
N HIS A 204 7.02 0.84 7.99
CA HIS A 204 6.64 0.16 9.22
C HIS A 204 7.19 -1.27 9.28
N THR A 205 7.03 -2.06 8.21
CA THR A 205 7.53 -3.44 8.18
C THR A 205 9.06 -3.50 8.22
N THR A 206 9.75 -2.60 7.52
CA THR A 206 11.21 -2.52 7.57
C THR A 206 11.72 -2.13 8.97
N ALA A 207 11.07 -1.17 9.64
CA ALA A 207 11.39 -0.80 11.02
C ALA A 207 11.09 -1.93 12.03
N GLN A 208 10.04 -2.71 11.82
CA GLN A 208 9.78 -3.90 12.63
C GLN A 208 10.88 -4.95 12.46
N LEU A 209 11.30 -5.22 11.21
CA LEU A 209 12.37 -6.16 10.94
C LEU A 209 13.70 -5.72 11.55
N SER A 210 14.05 -4.42 11.51
CA SER A 210 15.26 -3.92 12.17
C SER A 210 15.18 -4.07 13.69
N HIS A 211 14.04 -3.74 14.31
CA HIS A 211 13.85 -3.93 15.74
C HIS A 211 14.00 -5.40 16.18
N ILE A 212 13.48 -6.35 15.40
CA ILE A 212 13.65 -7.78 15.69
C ILE A 212 15.13 -8.18 15.58
N LYS A 213 15.84 -7.70 14.56
CA LYS A 213 17.27 -7.96 14.38
C LYS A 213 18.08 -7.45 15.58
N ASP A 214 17.80 -6.23 16.05
CA ASP A 214 18.47 -5.64 17.21
C ASP A 214 18.14 -6.40 18.50
N GLY A 215 16.88 -6.82 18.68
CA GLY A 215 16.44 -7.65 19.79
C GLY A 215 17.19 -8.99 19.85
N MET A 216 17.40 -9.62 18.71
CA MET A 216 18.15 -10.88 18.61
C MET A 216 19.63 -10.69 18.94
N LEU A 217 20.27 -9.66 18.38
CA LEU A 217 21.67 -9.33 18.65
C LEU A 217 21.92 -9.00 20.13
N THR A 218 21.01 -8.25 20.75
CA THR A 218 21.12 -7.92 22.17
C THR A 218 20.91 -9.14 23.07
N ALA A 219 20.00 -10.06 22.70
CA ALA A 219 19.82 -11.33 23.39
C ALA A 219 21.08 -12.21 23.31
N GLN A 220 21.67 -12.33 22.12
CA GLN A 220 22.91 -13.09 21.91
C GLN A 220 24.08 -12.51 22.73
N LYS A 221 24.28 -11.18 22.68
CA LYS A 221 25.30 -10.49 23.49
C LYS A 221 25.10 -10.73 24.99
N ARG A 222 23.85 -10.70 25.47
CA ARG A 222 23.53 -10.96 26.88
C ARG A 222 23.84 -12.41 27.26
N ALA A 223 23.58 -13.36 26.37
CA ALA A 223 23.87 -14.77 26.61
C ALA A 223 25.39 -15.04 26.65
N HIS A 224 26.17 -14.46 25.73
CA HIS A 224 27.64 -14.52 25.78
C HIS A 224 28.20 -13.92 27.09
N ARG A 225 27.71 -12.75 27.51
CA ARG A 225 28.12 -12.14 28.79
C ARG A 225 27.81 -13.05 29.99
N HIS A 226 26.70 -13.77 29.96
CA HIS A 226 26.33 -14.71 31.01
C HIS A 226 27.28 -15.92 31.05
N ILE A 227 27.65 -16.48 29.89
CA ILE A 227 28.62 -17.58 29.79
C ILE A 227 29.98 -17.11 30.34
N GLN A 228 30.45 -15.93 29.93
CA GLN A 228 31.70 -15.33 30.42
C GLN A 228 31.67 -15.04 31.93
N GLY A 229 30.58 -14.46 32.44
CA GLY A 229 30.42 -14.17 33.88
C GLY A 229 30.30 -15.41 34.76
N SER A 230 29.87 -16.54 34.21
CA SER A 230 29.84 -17.82 34.93
C SER A 230 31.22 -18.49 35.06
N GLY A 231 32.21 -18.05 34.26
CA GLY A 231 33.61 -18.47 34.39
C GLY A 231 34.37 -17.75 35.51
N THR A 232 33.94 -16.55 35.92
CA THR A 232 34.67 -15.69 36.87
C THR A 232 34.20 -15.78 38.33
N CYS A 233 33.06 -16.40 38.63
CA CYS A 233 32.52 -16.50 40.00
C CYS A 233 32.23 -17.93 40.44
N GLY A 234 32.96 -18.40 41.46
CA GLY A 234 32.79 -19.73 42.08
C GLY A 234 31.60 -19.89 43.03
N SER A 235 30.66 -18.93 43.10
CA SER A 235 29.53 -18.94 44.04
C SER A 235 28.14 -18.94 43.36
N PHE A 236 27.20 -19.49 44.12
CA PHE A 236 25.77 -19.74 43.88
C PHE A 236 24.98 -18.47 43.52
N SER A 237 23.72 -18.46 43.07
CA SER A 237 22.76 -19.38 42.44
C SER A 237 21.44 -18.60 42.41
N HIS A 238 20.97 -18.11 41.25
CA HIS A 238 19.56 -17.69 41.05
C HIS A 238 19.15 -17.77 39.57
N ALA A 239 19.76 -18.69 38.80
CA ALA A 239 19.49 -18.82 37.36
C ALA A 239 18.18 -19.56 37.02
N THR A 240 17.55 -20.24 37.99
CA THR A 240 16.30 -20.98 37.76
C THR A 240 15.06 -20.09 37.85
N PHE A 241 15.08 -19.00 38.62
CA PHE A 241 13.97 -18.00 38.64
C PHE A 241 14.00 -17.10 37.39
N ALA A 242 15.19 -16.87 36.83
CA ALA A 242 15.38 -16.09 35.61
C ALA A 242 14.94 -16.84 34.34
N LYS A 243 14.81 -18.17 34.35
CA LYS A 243 14.35 -18.94 33.18
C LYS A 243 12.83 -18.82 32.98
N THR A 244 12.04 -18.87 34.06
CA THR A 244 10.58 -18.69 34.03
C THR A 244 10.16 -17.22 33.86
N GLN A 245 10.93 -16.26 34.39
CA GLN A 245 10.73 -14.83 34.09
C GLN A 245 11.18 -14.42 32.67
N ARG A 246 12.14 -15.12 32.05
CA ARG A 246 12.59 -14.81 30.68
C ARG A 246 11.59 -15.26 29.61
N GLY A 247 10.91 -16.39 29.80
CA GLY A 247 9.81 -16.81 28.92
C GLY A 247 8.65 -15.82 28.98
N THR A 248 8.22 -15.46 30.20
CA THR A 248 7.08 -14.56 30.43
C THR A 248 7.34 -13.09 30.07
N ALA A 249 8.59 -12.59 30.14
CA ALA A 249 8.93 -11.23 29.74
C ALA A 249 9.12 -11.06 28.22
N LEU A 250 9.54 -12.11 27.51
CA LEU A 250 9.49 -12.16 26.05
C LEU A 250 8.05 -12.35 25.57
N GLU A 251 7.27 -13.20 26.21
CA GLU A 251 5.82 -13.31 25.96
C GLU A 251 5.13 -11.97 26.18
N LYS A 252 5.32 -11.25 27.30
CA LYS A 252 4.64 -9.95 27.52
C LYS A 252 5.13 -8.80 26.61
N ARG A 253 6.37 -8.83 26.10
CA ARG A 253 6.86 -7.81 25.16
C ARG A 253 6.55 -8.13 23.69
N VAL A 254 6.39 -9.41 23.35
CA VAL A 254 5.97 -9.87 22.02
C VAL A 254 4.43 -9.91 21.91
N HIS A 255 3.72 -10.15 23.01
CA HIS A 255 2.25 -10.12 23.13
C HIS A 255 1.67 -8.80 23.65
N GLY A 256 2.50 -7.78 23.93
CA GLY A 256 2.01 -6.48 24.36
C GLY A 256 1.25 -5.76 23.25
N ASP A 257 -0.05 -6.03 23.16
CA ASP A 257 -1.22 -5.28 22.67
C ASP A 257 -1.15 -4.35 21.44
N ALA A 258 -0.01 -4.19 20.77
CA ALA A 258 0.18 -3.29 19.63
C ALA A 258 0.38 -4.03 18.29
N TYR A 259 0.55 -5.35 18.30
CA TYR A 259 0.94 -6.12 17.12
C TYR A 259 -0.26 -6.86 16.50
N ARG A 260 -0.89 -6.25 15.48
CA ARG A 260 -1.80 -6.95 14.55
C ARG A 260 -1.00 -7.72 13.48
N LEU A 261 -0.17 -8.66 13.90
CA LEU A 261 0.33 -9.73 13.02
C LEU A 261 -0.24 -11.05 13.54
N PRO A 262 -0.86 -11.89 12.69
CA PRO A 262 -1.19 -13.26 13.06
C PRO A 262 0.06 -13.91 13.66
N SER A 263 -0.05 -14.24 14.94
CA SER A 263 1.04 -14.47 15.86
C SER A 263 2.12 -15.42 15.33
N LEU A 264 3.38 -14.98 15.41
CA LEU A 264 4.57 -15.83 15.40
C LEU A 264 4.45 -16.99 16.42
N CYS A 265 3.57 -16.90 17.43
CA CYS A 265 3.23 -18.00 18.33
C CYS A 265 2.66 -19.25 17.63
N LYS A 266 2.07 -19.13 16.44
CA LYS A 266 1.67 -20.32 15.64
C LYS A 266 2.87 -21.04 15.02
N VAL A 267 3.97 -20.34 14.77
CA VAL A 267 5.18 -20.90 14.15
C VAL A 267 6.19 -21.34 15.22
N TYR A 268 6.23 -20.63 16.36
CA TYR A 268 7.23 -20.84 17.41
C TYR A 268 6.68 -21.50 18.70
N GLY A 269 5.36 -21.62 18.86
CA GLY A 269 4.74 -22.28 20.03
C GLY A 269 5.18 -23.75 20.23
N PRO A 270 5.13 -24.60 19.19
CA PRO A 270 5.55 -25.99 19.31
C PRO A 270 7.04 -26.17 19.62
N LEU A 271 7.89 -25.23 19.18
CA LEU A 271 9.34 -25.26 19.42
C LEU A 271 9.73 -24.87 20.86
N MET A 272 8.81 -24.29 21.62
CA MET A 272 9.01 -23.90 23.02
C MET A 272 8.40 -24.91 24.01
N GLU A 273 7.45 -25.74 23.58
CA GLU A 273 6.71 -26.70 24.44
C GLU A 273 7.33 -28.11 24.48
N ASP A 274 8.23 -28.46 23.56
CA ASP A 274 8.88 -29.78 23.54
C ASP A 274 10.04 -29.91 24.55
N ARG A 275 9.69 -29.97 25.86
CA ARG A 275 10.49 -30.68 26.87
C ARG A 275 9.58 -31.40 27.89
N LEU A 276 9.13 -32.59 27.49
CA LEU A 276 8.95 -33.81 28.28
C LEU A 276 8.37 -33.65 29.70
N THR A 277 7.04 -33.69 29.80
CA THR A 277 6.34 -34.39 30.88
C THR A 277 6.41 -35.90 30.61
N VAL A 278 7.45 -36.56 31.11
CA VAL A 278 7.37 -38.01 31.35
C VAL A 278 7.70 -38.24 32.82
N SER A 279 6.64 -38.33 33.62
CA SER A 279 6.66 -38.92 34.95
C SER A 279 6.79 -40.44 34.82
N PRO A 280 7.69 -41.11 35.56
CA PRO A 280 7.48 -42.50 35.89
C PRO A 280 6.66 -42.57 37.18
N THR A 281 5.48 -43.18 37.09
CA THR A 281 4.72 -43.70 38.23
C THR A 281 4.68 -45.23 38.08
N PRO A 282 4.51 -45.95 39.20
CA PRO A 282 5.53 -46.76 39.86
C PRO A 282 5.88 -48.08 39.16
#